data_AF-A0A0C9TAU0-F1
#
_entry.id   AF-A0A0C9TAU0-F1
#
_cell.length_a   1.000
_cell.length_b   1.000
_cell.length_c   1.000
_cell.angle_alpha   90.00
_cell.angle_beta   90.00
_cell.angle_gamma   90.00
#
_symmetry.space_group_name_H-M   'P 1'
#
loop_
_entity.id
_entity.type
_entity.pdbx_description
1 polymer ?
#
loop_
_entity_poly.entity_id
_entity_poly.type
_entity_poly.pdbx_seq_one_letter_code
_entity_poly.pdbx_strand_id
1 'polypeptide(L)'
;MSRYFITSPPGTPSSPNNEHLVPSLSTSSTSTYHTPPSTPRPSDQPTNKATPAVSANRQWPMDFYAVELCDGFLKVDQQMKILDHTIDIIFKDIFGSEFVPNTYYTNRAYWNTLSERVRDEAIHAGQTTGGQYSKLTKAHPMMDSAQRVARNRYARALAAQDYQGGRLKRQKPGHQ
;
A
#
# COMPACT_ATOMS: atom_id res chain seq x y z
N MET A 1 9.56 43.03 -23.81
CA MET A 1 8.49 42.25 -24.48
C MET A 1 9.14 41.10 -25.23
N SER A 2 9.34 39.96 -24.56
CA SER A 2 10.05 38.82 -25.13
C SER A 2 9.05 37.81 -25.68
N ARG A 3 9.11 37.56 -26.99
CA ARG A 3 8.30 36.58 -27.71
C ARG A 3 9.06 35.25 -27.72
N TYR A 4 8.54 34.24 -27.04
CA TYR A 4 9.07 32.88 -27.12
C TYR A 4 8.44 32.19 -28.33
N PHE A 5 9.27 31.71 -29.25
CA PHE A 5 8.85 30.88 -30.37
C PHE A 5 8.59 29.45 -29.86
N ILE A 6 7.39 28.94 -30.10
CA ILE A 6 7.01 27.56 -29.84
C ILE A 6 7.46 26.74 -31.05
N THR A 7 8.53 25.97 -30.90
CA THR A 7 8.98 25.00 -31.91
C THR A 7 8.48 23.63 -31.48
N SER A 8 7.48 23.11 -32.19
CA SER A 8 6.94 21.76 -31.98
C SER A 8 7.96 20.68 -32.37
N PRO A 9 8.07 19.56 -31.65
CA PRO A 9 8.92 18.44 -32.04
C PRO A 9 8.29 17.62 -33.19
N PRO A 10 9.12 17.02 -34.06
CA PRO A 10 8.68 16.18 -35.18
C PRO A 10 8.13 14.83 -34.70
N GLY A 11 7.03 14.40 -35.31
CA GLY A 11 6.38 13.11 -35.06
C GLY A 11 7.23 11.93 -35.50
N THR A 12 7.25 10.88 -34.67
CA THR A 12 7.84 9.59 -35.02
C THR A 12 6.79 8.67 -35.68
N PRO A 13 7.17 7.95 -36.75
CA PRO A 13 6.28 7.10 -37.52
C PRO A 13 5.88 5.80 -36.81
N SER A 14 4.64 5.38 -37.08
CA SER A 14 4.01 4.13 -36.66
C SER A 14 4.82 2.90 -37.10
N SER A 15 5.06 1.96 -36.17
CA SER A 15 5.55 0.62 -36.50
C SER A 15 4.40 -0.28 -36.98
N PRO A 16 4.61 -1.10 -38.02
CA PRO A 16 3.59 -1.97 -38.58
C PRO A 16 3.38 -3.26 -37.78
N ASN A 17 2.12 -3.72 -37.86
CA ASN A 17 1.60 -5.04 -37.52
C ASN A 17 2.61 -6.18 -37.69
N ASN A 18 2.76 -7.00 -36.65
CA ASN A 18 3.23 -8.37 -36.81
C ASN A 18 2.10 -9.31 -36.40
N GLU A 19 1.25 -9.62 -37.38
CA GLU A 19 0.25 -10.68 -37.33
C GLU A 19 0.97 -12.02 -37.35
N HIS A 20 1.21 -12.61 -36.18
CA HIS A 20 1.62 -14.01 -36.10
C HIS A 20 0.39 -14.88 -35.88
N LEU A 21 -0.22 -15.26 -37.00
CA LEU A 21 -1.17 -16.36 -37.12
C LEU A 21 -0.51 -17.65 -36.61
N VAL A 22 -1.09 -18.27 -35.59
CA VAL A 22 -0.85 -19.69 -35.28
C VAL A 22 -2.13 -20.50 -35.52
N PRO A 23 -2.05 -21.67 -36.16
CA PRO A 23 -3.22 -22.44 -36.57
C PRO A 23 -3.88 -23.19 -35.41
N SER A 24 -5.21 -23.22 -35.45
CA SER A 24 -6.08 -24.13 -34.70
C SER A 24 -5.70 -25.60 -34.90
N LEU A 25 -5.67 -26.36 -33.81
CA LEU A 25 -5.85 -27.80 -33.80
C LEU A 25 -7.06 -28.13 -32.91
N SER A 26 -8.15 -28.49 -33.59
CA SER A 26 -9.33 -29.15 -33.06
C SER A 26 -9.02 -30.59 -32.62
N THR A 27 -9.99 -31.24 -31.95
CA THR A 27 -10.13 -32.66 -31.52
C THR A 27 -9.88 -32.86 -30.02
N SER A 28 -10.75 -33.44 -29.19
CA SER A 28 -11.95 -34.25 -29.40
C SER A 28 -12.94 -34.09 -28.25
N SER A 29 -14.22 -34.05 -28.62
CA SER A 29 -15.38 -34.21 -27.76
C SER A 29 -15.39 -35.60 -27.11
N THR A 30 -15.39 -35.67 -25.78
CA THR A 30 -15.92 -36.84 -25.08
C THR A 30 -17.18 -36.41 -24.36
N SER A 31 -18.31 -36.72 -24.99
CA SER A 31 -19.64 -36.62 -24.44
C SER A 31 -19.81 -37.75 -23.42
N THR A 32 -19.88 -37.41 -22.13
CA THR A 32 -20.45 -38.30 -21.12
C THR A 32 -21.70 -37.63 -20.58
N TYR A 33 -22.84 -38.05 -21.13
CA TYR A 33 -24.17 -37.73 -20.63
C TYR A 33 -24.39 -38.47 -19.30
N HIS A 34 -24.54 -37.74 -18.21
CA HIS A 34 -25.33 -38.16 -17.05
C HIS A 34 -26.17 -36.98 -16.55
N THR A 35 -27.47 -37.06 -16.78
CA THR A 35 -28.58 -36.26 -16.23
C THR A 35 -29.04 -36.83 -14.87
N PRO A 36 -29.89 -36.16 -14.05
CA PRO A 36 -30.17 -34.73 -13.89
C PRO A 36 -30.21 -34.35 -12.37
N PRO A 37 -31.05 -33.42 -11.87
CA PRO A 37 -30.64 -32.14 -11.31
C PRO A 37 -30.87 -32.09 -9.79
N SER A 38 -29.80 -32.01 -8.99
CA SER A 38 -29.95 -31.51 -7.63
C SER A 38 -29.64 -30.03 -7.64
N THR A 39 -30.67 -29.22 -7.85
CA THR A 39 -30.69 -27.79 -7.56
C THR A 39 -30.35 -27.62 -6.09
N PRO A 40 -29.13 -27.18 -5.70
CA PRO A 40 -28.95 -26.62 -4.38
C PRO A 40 -29.55 -25.23 -4.51
N ARG A 41 -30.75 -25.08 -3.96
CA ARG A 41 -31.31 -23.78 -3.60
C ARG A 41 -30.14 -22.87 -3.16
N PRO A 42 -29.89 -21.72 -3.82
CA PRO A 42 -29.04 -20.72 -3.21
C PRO A 42 -29.75 -20.37 -1.92
N SER A 43 -29.25 -20.92 -0.83
CA SER A 43 -29.58 -20.39 0.47
C SER A 43 -28.91 -19.04 0.44
N ASP A 44 -29.69 -18.01 0.10
CA ASP A 44 -29.45 -16.62 0.42
C ASP A 44 -29.48 -16.49 1.95
N GLN A 45 -28.66 -17.29 2.63
CA GLN A 45 -28.13 -16.88 3.90
C GLN A 45 -27.17 -15.77 3.54
N PRO A 46 -27.45 -14.51 3.93
CA PRO A 46 -26.36 -13.61 4.17
C PRO A 46 -25.51 -14.34 5.22
N THR A 47 -24.47 -15.04 4.77
CA THR A 47 -23.26 -15.17 5.56
C THR A 47 -22.85 -13.73 5.80
N ASN A 48 -23.43 -13.16 6.86
CA ASN A 48 -22.79 -12.18 7.69
C ASN A 48 -21.45 -12.83 8.01
N LYS A 49 -20.48 -12.68 7.11
CA LYS A 49 -19.08 -12.76 7.42
C LYS A 49 -18.95 -11.68 8.47
N ALA A 50 -19.19 -12.07 9.72
CA ALA A 50 -18.94 -11.25 10.87
C ALA A 50 -17.51 -10.80 10.66
N THR A 51 -17.36 -9.51 10.32
CA THR A 51 -16.06 -8.88 10.16
C THR A 51 -15.34 -9.27 11.43
N PRO A 52 -14.28 -10.11 11.37
CA PRO A 52 -13.65 -10.61 12.57
C PRO A 52 -13.30 -9.38 13.38
N ALA A 53 -13.86 -9.28 14.60
CA ALA A 53 -13.69 -8.13 15.46
C ALA A 53 -12.20 -7.80 15.46
N VAL A 54 -11.85 -6.64 14.90
CA VAL A 54 -10.45 -6.26 14.67
C VAL A 54 -9.77 -6.44 16.01
N SER A 55 -8.87 -7.40 16.08
CA SER A 55 -8.18 -7.73 17.32
C SER A 55 -7.51 -6.44 17.79
N ALA A 56 -7.92 -5.96 18.97
CA ALA A 56 -7.64 -4.61 19.48
C ALA A 56 -6.13 -4.27 19.65
N ASN A 57 -5.24 -5.17 19.22
CA ASN A 57 -3.80 -5.09 19.39
C ASN A 57 -3.01 -5.11 18.07
N ARG A 58 -3.67 -4.98 16.90
CA ARG A 58 -2.94 -4.92 15.62
C ARG A 58 -2.25 -3.56 15.48
N GLN A 59 -0.96 -3.56 15.18
CA GLN A 59 -0.20 -2.36 14.91
C GLN A 59 -0.29 -1.98 13.43
N TRP A 60 -0.96 -0.86 13.15
CA TRP A 60 -0.95 -0.25 11.83
C TRP A 60 0.46 0.22 11.41
N PRO A 61 0.91 -0.01 10.17
CA PRO A 61 0.33 -0.88 9.12
C PRO A 61 0.96 -2.29 9.10
N MET A 62 1.93 -2.58 9.97
CA MET A 62 2.82 -3.74 9.82
C MET A 62 2.15 -5.09 10.11
N ASP A 63 1.10 -5.08 10.92
CA ASP A 63 0.32 -6.29 11.25
C ASP A 63 -0.82 -6.55 10.27
N PHE A 64 -0.92 -5.79 9.18
CA PHE A 64 -1.96 -5.92 8.17
C PHE A 64 -1.48 -6.71 6.94
N TYR A 65 -2.42 -7.37 6.28
CA TYR A 65 -2.20 -7.98 4.98
C TYR A 65 -2.41 -6.93 3.88
N ALA A 66 -1.71 -7.08 2.75
CA ALA A 66 -1.81 -6.17 1.61
C ALA A 66 -3.24 -6.07 1.07
N VAL A 67 -3.99 -7.18 1.06
CA VAL A 67 -5.41 -7.19 0.68
C VAL A 67 -6.27 -6.31 1.61
N GLU A 68 -6.04 -6.36 2.93
CA GLU A 68 -6.79 -5.54 3.90
C GLU A 68 -6.47 -4.05 3.74
N LEU A 69 -5.22 -3.72 3.43
CA LEU A 69 -4.82 -2.34 3.14
C LEU A 69 -5.47 -1.81 1.87
N CYS A 70 -5.48 -2.60 0.81
CA CYS A 70 -6.09 -2.24 -0.46
C CYS A 70 -7.60 -1.98 -0.28
N ASP A 71 -8.31 -2.93 0.35
CA ASP A 71 -9.73 -2.79 0.67
C ASP A 71 -9.98 -1.60 1.60
N GLY A 72 -9.13 -1.41 2.60
CA GLY A 72 -9.24 -0.31 3.54
C GLY A 72 -9.06 1.05 2.89
N PHE A 73 -8.06 1.24 2.02
CA PHE A 73 -7.88 2.50 1.27
C PHE A 73 -9.08 2.80 0.38
N LEU A 74 -9.63 1.78 -0.29
CA LEU A 74 -10.83 1.93 -1.12
C LEU A 74 -12.04 2.34 -0.27
N LYS A 75 -12.25 1.72 0.90
CA LYS A 75 -13.32 2.08 1.83
C LYS A 75 -13.17 3.50 2.36
N VAL A 76 -11.94 3.94 2.69
CA VAL A 76 -11.68 5.33 3.10
C VAL A 76 -12.09 6.29 1.98
N ASP A 77 -11.71 6.01 0.74
CA ASP A 77 -12.05 6.86 -0.41
C ASP A 77 -13.55 6.91 -0.70
N GLN A 78 -14.27 5.82 -0.46
CA GLN A 78 -15.71 5.76 -0.60
C GLN A 78 -16.41 6.55 0.52
N GLN A 79 -16.01 6.36 1.78
CA GLN A 79 -16.61 7.05 2.92
C GLN A 79 -16.29 8.55 2.93
N MET A 80 -15.09 8.96 2.48
CA MET A 80 -14.73 10.38 2.36
C MET A 80 -15.61 11.16 1.37
N LYS A 81 -16.29 10.47 0.44
CA LYS A 81 -17.26 11.10 -0.48
C LYS A 81 -18.62 11.34 0.17
N ILE A 82 -18.92 10.63 1.26
CA ILE A 82 -20.15 10.76 2.03
C ILE A 82 -19.87 11.85 3.07
N LEU A 83 -20.40 13.04 2.83
CA LEU A 83 -20.13 14.23 3.62
C LEU A 83 -20.67 14.07 5.06
N ASP A 84 -19.84 13.67 6.02
CA ASP A 84 -20.02 13.99 7.46
C ASP A 84 -18.91 13.52 8.41
N HIS A 85 -17.86 12.85 7.93
CA HIS A 85 -16.83 12.26 8.80
C HIS A 85 -15.43 12.75 8.47
N THR A 86 -14.62 12.93 9.51
CA THR A 86 -13.18 13.20 9.37
C THR A 86 -12.46 11.90 8.99
N ILE A 87 -11.34 12.03 8.29
CA ILE A 87 -10.51 10.88 7.92
C ILE A 87 -10.06 10.05 9.14
N ASP A 88 -9.89 10.68 10.31
CA ASP A 88 -9.53 10.00 11.56
C ASP A 88 -10.64 9.02 12.00
N ILE A 89 -11.90 9.48 12.02
CA ILE A 89 -13.06 8.64 12.37
C ILE A 89 -13.19 7.48 11.39
N ILE A 90 -13.14 7.77 10.09
CA ILE A 90 -13.23 6.77 9.02
C ILE A 90 -12.10 5.75 9.12
N PHE A 91 -10.87 6.21 9.34
CA PHE A 91 -9.71 5.35 9.46
C PHE A 91 -9.82 4.41 10.67
N LYS A 92 -10.25 4.95 11.82
CA LYS A 92 -10.43 4.18 13.04
C LYS A 92 -11.52 3.12 12.90
N ASP A 93 -12.62 3.43 12.20
CA ASP A 93 -13.68 2.47 11.89
C ASP A 93 -13.18 1.32 11.01
N ILE A 94 -12.42 1.64 9.96
CA ILE A 94 -11.96 0.65 8.97
C ILE A 94 -10.82 -0.22 9.50
N PHE A 95 -9.85 0.36 10.19
CA PHE A 95 -8.61 -0.32 10.59
C PHE A 95 -8.53 -0.64 12.08
N GLY A 96 -9.44 -0.12 12.91
CA GLY A 96 -9.41 -0.32 14.37
C GLY A 96 -8.16 0.23 15.05
N SER A 97 -7.43 1.14 14.40
CA SER A 97 -6.16 1.71 14.85
C SER A 97 -6.24 3.24 14.95
N GLU A 98 -5.37 3.84 15.75
CA GLU A 98 -5.24 5.31 15.80
C GLU A 98 -4.74 5.87 14.47
N PHE A 99 -5.37 6.95 14.00
CA PHE A 99 -4.95 7.63 12.78
C PHE A 99 -3.70 8.47 13.03
N VAL A 100 -2.60 8.08 12.39
CA VAL A 100 -1.38 8.90 12.33
C VAL A 100 -1.24 9.44 10.90
N PRO A 101 -1.52 10.74 10.65
CA PRO A 101 -1.64 11.28 9.30
C PRO A 101 -0.42 10.99 8.42
N ASN A 102 0.77 11.31 8.92
CA ASN A 102 2.00 11.10 8.16
C ASN A 102 2.23 9.62 7.82
N THR A 103 1.94 8.71 8.76
CA THR A 103 2.05 7.27 8.54
C THR A 103 1.04 6.80 7.49
N TYR A 104 -0.22 7.22 7.58
CA TYR A 104 -1.26 6.86 6.62
C TYR A 104 -0.89 7.30 5.19
N TYR A 105 -0.61 8.59 4.99
CA TYR A 105 -0.32 9.12 3.65
C TYR A 105 0.98 8.54 3.08
N THR A 106 1.99 8.32 3.92
CA THR A 106 3.25 7.68 3.51
C THR A 106 3.02 6.26 2.99
N ASN A 107 2.26 5.45 3.72
CA ASN A 107 2.00 4.06 3.32
C ASN A 107 1.06 3.96 2.11
N ARG A 108 0.07 4.86 2.02
CA ARG A 108 -0.80 4.96 0.85
C ARG A 108 -0.05 5.39 -0.40
N ALA A 109 0.81 6.40 -0.29
CA ALA A 109 1.66 6.83 -1.39
C ALA A 109 2.59 5.69 -1.83
N TYR A 110 3.24 5.01 -0.88
CA TYR A 110 4.10 3.87 -1.17
C TYR A 110 3.34 2.74 -1.88
N TRP A 111 2.15 2.36 -1.40
CA TRP A 111 1.30 1.39 -2.07
C TRP A 111 1.06 1.77 -3.54
N ASN A 112 0.77 3.04 -3.82
CA ASN A 112 0.56 3.54 -5.19
C ASN A 112 1.84 3.59 -6.04
N THR A 113 3.03 3.63 -5.44
CA THR A 113 4.30 3.57 -6.18
C THR A 113 4.73 2.15 -6.56
N LEU A 114 4.14 1.12 -5.95
CA LEU A 114 4.43 -0.26 -6.33
C LEU A 114 3.89 -0.56 -7.72
N SER A 115 4.63 -1.35 -8.49
CA SER A 115 4.14 -1.84 -9.79
C SER A 115 2.84 -2.64 -9.60
N GLU A 116 1.96 -2.60 -10.59
CA GLU A 116 0.70 -3.35 -10.61
C GLU A 116 0.91 -4.84 -10.31
N ARG A 117 1.87 -5.48 -10.99
CA ARG A 117 2.25 -6.87 -10.75
C ARG A 117 2.56 -7.18 -9.28
N VAL A 118 3.33 -6.33 -8.61
CA VAL A 118 3.69 -6.51 -7.19
C VAL A 118 2.46 -6.37 -6.28
N ARG A 119 1.56 -5.44 -6.59
CA ARG A 119 0.30 -5.29 -5.84
C ARG A 119 -0.60 -6.51 -6.03
N ASP A 120 -0.73 -7.00 -7.25
CA ASP A 120 -1.56 -8.17 -7.59
C ASP A 120 -1.02 -9.44 -6.92
N GLU A 121 0.30 -9.67 -6.95
CA GLU A 121 0.92 -10.80 -6.26
C GLU A 121 0.66 -10.74 -4.74
N ALA A 122 0.76 -9.55 -4.14
CA ALA A 122 0.50 -9.36 -2.70
C ALA A 122 -0.99 -9.52 -2.33
N ILE A 123 -1.91 -9.04 -3.18
CA ILE A 123 -3.37 -9.21 -3.01
C ILE A 123 -3.76 -10.68 -3.20
N HIS A 124 -3.25 -11.34 -4.25
CA HIS A 124 -3.52 -12.75 -4.55
C HIS A 124 -3.01 -13.67 -3.45
N ALA A 125 -1.90 -13.32 -2.79
CA ALA A 125 -1.43 -14.03 -1.60
C ALA A 125 -2.42 -13.96 -0.41
N GLY A 126 -3.39 -13.03 -0.42
CA GLY A 126 -4.48 -12.95 0.56
C GLY A 126 -3.99 -12.81 2.00
N GLN A 127 -4.64 -13.52 2.92
CA GLN A 127 -4.28 -13.57 4.36
C GLN A 127 -3.21 -14.63 4.68
N THR A 128 -2.31 -14.90 3.74
CA THR A 128 -1.17 -15.79 3.97
C THR A 128 0.06 -15.00 4.39
N THR A 129 1.10 -15.70 4.85
CA THR A 129 2.36 -15.05 5.20
C THR A 129 3.00 -14.31 4.02
N GLY A 130 2.71 -14.69 2.77
CA GLY A 130 3.18 -13.97 1.58
C GLY A 130 2.47 -12.63 1.35
N GLY A 131 1.22 -12.50 1.82
CA GLY A 131 0.43 -11.28 1.74
C GLY A 131 0.68 -10.29 2.88
N GLN A 132 1.56 -10.59 3.83
CA GLN A 132 1.86 -9.68 4.95
C GLN A 132 2.54 -8.40 4.44
N TYR A 133 2.00 -7.24 4.82
CA TYR A 133 2.53 -5.96 4.38
C TYR A 133 3.95 -5.68 4.89
N SER A 134 4.27 -6.16 6.10
CA SER A 134 5.63 -6.10 6.65
C SER A 134 6.65 -6.91 5.83
N LYS A 135 6.24 -7.96 5.12
CA LYS A 135 7.12 -8.66 4.18
C LYS A 135 7.22 -7.94 2.84
N LEU A 136 6.10 -7.41 2.35
CA LEU A 136 6.08 -6.61 1.13
C LEU A 136 7.05 -5.41 1.21
N THR A 137 6.99 -4.66 2.32
CA THR A 137 7.88 -3.50 2.56
C THR A 137 9.35 -3.87 2.76
N LYS A 138 9.65 -5.11 3.16
CA LYS A 138 11.02 -5.63 3.20
C LYS A 138 11.54 -6.01 1.82
N ALA A 139 10.71 -6.64 1.00
CA ALA A 139 11.06 -7.04 -0.37
C ALA A 139 11.18 -5.83 -1.31
N HIS A 140 10.30 -4.84 -1.13
CA HIS A 140 10.25 -3.61 -1.93
C HIS A 140 10.40 -2.39 -1.01
N PRO A 141 11.62 -2.08 -0.54
CA PRO A 141 11.81 -0.98 0.40
C PRO A 141 11.40 0.37 -0.21
N MET A 142 10.80 1.22 0.61
CA MET A 142 10.43 2.57 0.21
C MET A 142 11.69 3.36 -0.19
N MET A 143 11.73 4.02 -1.35
CA MET A 143 12.90 4.80 -1.82
C MET A 143 13.41 5.79 -0.77
N ASP A 144 12.49 6.43 -0.04
CA ASP A 144 12.82 7.42 0.97
C ASP A 144 13.20 6.81 2.34
N SER A 145 13.05 5.49 2.52
CA SER A 145 13.40 4.84 3.81
C SER A 145 14.89 4.96 4.13
N ALA A 146 15.74 4.73 3.13
CA ALA A 146 17.19 4.83 3.28
C ALA A 146 17.63 6.28 3.54
N GLN A 147 17.07 7.23 2.78
CA GLN A 147 17.36 8.66 2.94
C GLN A 147 16.87 9.18 4.29
N ARG A 148 15.66 8.80 4.74
CA ARG A 148 15.14 9.16 6.05
C ARG A 148 15.96 8.54 7.19
N VAL A 149 16.40 7.29 7.06
CA VAL A 149 17.30 6.66 8.04
C VAL A 149 18.64 7.40 8.11
N ALA A 150 19.23 7.74 6.97
CA ALA A 150 20.46 8.52 6.91
C ALA A 150 20.30 9.91 7.55
N ARG A 151 19.21 10.62 7.23
CA ARG A 151 18.87 11.93 7.81
C ARG A 151 18.69 11.83 9.32
N ASN A 152 17.97 10.83 9.81
CA ASN A 152 17.74 10.62 11.24
C ASN A 152 19.04 10.25 11.98
N ARG A 153 19.93 9.45 11.37
CA ARG A 153 21.25 9.15 11.93
C ARG A 153 22.10 10.42 12.04
N TYR A 154 22.12 11.24 10.99
CA TYR A 154 22.85 12.50 10.99
C TYR A 154 22.32 13.48 12.05
N ALA A 155 21.01 13.66 12.14
CA ALA A 155 20.38 14.52 13.15
C ALA A 155 20.70 14.06 14.58
N ARG A 156 20.70 12.74 14.85
CA ARG A 156 21.10 12.19 16.15
C ARG A 156 22.58 12.41 16.46
N ALA A 157 23.46 12.29 15.46
CA ALA A 157 24.89 12.52 15.63
C ALA A 157 25.18 13.99 16.00
N LEU A 158 24.51 14.96 15.35
CA LEU A 158 24.62 16.38 15.70
C LEU A 158 24.14 16.66 17.13
N ALA A 159 22.97 16.14 17.51
CA ALA A 159 22.43 16.31 18.85
C ALA A 159 23.36 15.72 19.95
N ALA A 160 24.08 14.64 19.65
CA ALA A 160 25.05 14.04 20.57
C ALA A 160 26.30 14.92 20.77
N GLN A 161 26.75 15.64 19.73
CA GLN A 161 27.89 16.55 19.82
C GLN A 161 27.55 17.78 20.68
N ASP A 162 26.37 18.36 20.50
CA ASP A 162 25.91 19.51 21.30
C ASP A 162 25.83 19.18 22.80
N TYR A 163 25.41 17.95 23.13
CA TYR A 163 25.37 17.47 24.51
C TYR A 163 26.76 17.39 25.16
N GLN A 164 27.80 17.01 24.41
CA GLN A 164 29.16 16.96 24.92
C GLN A 164 29.79 18.35 25.07
N GLY A 165 29.51 19.28 24.16
CA GLY A 165 29.97 20.67 24.23
C GLY A 165 29.33 21.48 25.37
N GLY A 166 28.06 21.21 25.68
CA GLY A 166 27.33 21.91 26.76
C GLY A 166 27.75 21.52 28.18
N ARG A 167 28.34 20.33 28.37
CA ARG A 167 28.73 19.81 29.71
C ARG A 167 29.99 20.49 30.28
N LEU A 168 30.83 21.09 29.44
CA LEU A 168 32.10 21.72 29.87
C LEU A 168 31.95 23.16 30.38
N LYS A 169 30.82 23.84 30.17
CA LYS A 169 30.63 25.26 30.57
C LYS A 169 29.95 25.47 31.93
N ARG A 170 29.75 24.43 32.74
CA ARG A 170 29.10 24.51 34.06
C ARG A 170 29.99 24.14 35.25
N GLN A 171 31.31 24.27 35.13
CA GLN A 171 32.14 24.38 36.34
C GLN A 171 32.00 25.81 36.88
N LYS A 172 31.19 25.96 37.95
CA LYS A 172 31.11 27.20 38.70
C LYS A 172 32.51 27.51 39.27
N PRO A 173 33.08 28.71 39.07
CA PRO A 173 34.26 29.11 39.81
C PRO A 173 33.91 29.11 41.30
N GLY A 174 34.66 28.36 42.10
CA GLY A 174 34.52 28.36 43.55
C GLY A 174 34.88 29.74 44.08
N HIS A 175 33.95 30.37 44.80
CA HIS A 175 34.24 31.53 45.63
C HIS A 175 35.01 31.05 46.86
N GLN A 176 36.24 31.54 47.00
CA GLN A 176 36.92 31.67 48.29
C GLN A 176 36.55 33.02 48.91
#